data_AF-A0A2G2Z9E4-F1
#
_entry.id   AF-A0A2G2Z9E4-F1
#
_cell.length_a   1.000
_cell.length_b   1.000
_cell.length_c   1.000
_cell.angle_alpha   90.00
_cell.angle_beta   90.00
_cell.angle_gamma   90.00
#
_symmetry.space_group_name_H-M   'P 1'
#
loop_
_entity.id
_entity.type
_entity.pdbx_description
1 polymer ?
#
loop_
_entity_poly.entity_id
_entity_poly.type
_entity_poly.pdbx_seq_one_letter_code
_entity_poly.pdbx_strand_id
1 'polypeptide(L)'
;MKQNGKAGIGGVVGDGGGNRIFVYAVLVKCQNHNVVEAMAAKYAAQWIKNANLKHCTIELDSSIVDDMLRNKTSNNLILKPIMKRPMR
;
A
#
# COMPACT_ATOMS: atom_id res chain seq x y z
N MET A 1 20.44 -6.44 -18.05
CA MET A 1 19.57 -7.59 -17.74
C MET A 1 18.12 -7.20 -17.99
N LYS A 2 17.41 -7.86 -18.92
CA LYS A 2 15.96 -7.65 -19.10
C LYS A 2 15.24 -8.34 -17.94
N GLN A 3 14.82 -7.60 -16.92
CA GLN A 3 13.87 -8.12 -15.95
C GLN A 3 12.61 -8.49 -16.73
N ASN A 4 12.13 -9.74 -16.62
CA ASN A 4 11.00 -10.24 -17.42
C ASN A 4 9.64 -9.65 -16.98
N GLY A 5 9.68 -8.45 -16.38
CA GLY A 5 8.57 -7.70 -15.84
C GLY A 5 7.84 -8.38 -14.69
N LYS A 6 8.32 -9.48 -14.13
CA LYS A 6 7.66 -10.17 -12.99
C LYS A 6 8.22 -9.66 -11.68
N ALA A 7 7.34 -9.28 -10.77
CA ALA A 7 7.66 -8.87 -9.40
C ALA A 7 6.69 -9.50 -8.41
N GLY A 8 7.09 -9.59 -7.14
CA GLY A 8 6.21 -9.95 -6.04
C GLY A 8 5.79 -8.69 -5.29
N ILE A 9 4.52 -8.60 -4.94
CA ILE A 9 4.04 -7.68 -3.91
C ILE A 9 3.65 -8.47 -2.67
N GLY A 10 3.88 -7.89 -1.51
CA GLY A 10 3.42 -8.46 -0.25
C GLY A 10 3.07 -7.37 0.73
N GLY A 11 2.37 -7.76 1.78
CA GLY A 11 2.03 -6.85 2.86
C GLY A 11 1.41 -7.60 4.03
N VAL A 12 1.50 -6.96 5.19
CA VAL A 12 0.94 -7.44 6.45
C VAL A 12 0.04 -6.34 7.00
N VAL A 13 -1.14 -6.72 7.45
CA VAL A 13 -2.06 -5.85 8.20
C VAL A 13 -2.14 -6.39 9.61
N GLY A 14 -1.81 -5.54 10.58
CA GLY A 14 -1.97 -5.82 12.00
C GLY A 14 -3.04 -4.95 12.65
N ASP A 15 -3.56 -5.39 13.80
CA ASP A 15 -4.29 -4.51 14.70
C ASP A 15 -3.33 -3.73 15.62
N GLY A 16 -3.87 -2.82 16.45
CA GLY A 16 -3.07 -2.06 17.42
C GLY A 16 -2.49 -2.89 18.56
N GLY A 17 -2.88 -4.16 18.70
CA GLY A 17 -2.35 -5.12 19.68
C GLY A 17 -1.23 -6.00 19.13
N GLY A 18 -0.84 -5.83 17.85
CA GLY A 18 0.18 -6.63 17.19
C GLY A 18 -0.32 -7.94 16.60
N ASN A 19 -1.64 -8.19 16.61
CA ASN A 19 -2.21 -9.37 15.95
C ASN A 19 -2.24 -9.17 14.45
N ARG A 20 -1.84 -10.19 13.69
CA ARG A 20 -1.91 -10.17 12.22
C ARG A 20 -3.33 -10.49 11.77
N ILE A 21 -3.99 -9.53 11.13
CA ILE A 21 -5.35 -9.66 10.60
C ILE A 21 -5.32 -10.21 9.17
N PHE A 22 -4.33 -9.78 8.37
CA PHE A 22 -4.21 -10.16 6.97
C PHE A 22 -2.76 -10.14 6.50
N VAL A 23 -2.41 -11.12 5.66
CA VAL A 23 -1.12 -11.19 4.98
C VAL A 23 -1.38 -11.58 3.54
N TYR A 24 -0.68 -10.95 2.61
CA TYR A 24 -0.74 -11.34 1.20
C TYR A 24 0.65 -11.41 0.58
N ALA A 25 0.76 -12.26 -0.43
CA ALA A 25 1.88 -12.35 -1.36
C ALA A 25 1.30 -12.65 -2.75
N VAL A 26 1.48 -11.73 -3.70
CA VAL A 26 0.89 -11.82 -5.03
C VAL A 26 1.95 -11.53 -6.09
N LEU A 27 1.95 -12.31 -7.16
CA LEU A 27 2.80 -12.05 -8.33
C LEU A 27 2.15 -11.01 -9.23
N VAL A 28 2.90 -9.98 -9.59
CA VAL A 28 2.46 -8.91 -10.48
C VAL A 28 3.42 -8.78 -11.67
N LYS A 29 2.90 -8.19 -12.76
CA LYS A 29 3.72 -7.73 -13.86
C LYS A 29 3.96 -6.24 -13.74
N CYS A 30 5.20 -5.83 -13.48
CA CYS A 30 5.59 -4.44 -13.33
C CYS A 30 6.91 -4.16 -14.05
N GLN A 31 7.03 -2.96 -14.59
CA GLN A 31 8.19 -2.55 -15.39
C GLN A 31 9.27 -1.84 -14.56
N ASN A 32 8.93 -1.37 -13.35
CA ASN A 32 9.87 -0.73 -12.42
C ASN A 32 9.43 -0.93 -10.96
N HIS A 33 10.35 -0.67 -10.03
CA HIS A 33 10.14 -0.86 -8.59
C HIS A 33 9.08 0.08 -8.01
N ASN A 34 9.05 1.36 -8.40
CA ASN A 34 8.04 2.33 -7.93
C ASN A 34 6.61 1.87 -8.22
N VAL A 35 6.37 1.25 -9.38
CA VAL A 35 5.07 0.68 -9.75
C VAL A 35 4.74 -0.55 -8.90
N VAL A 36 5.74 -1.38 -8.55
CA VAL A 36 5.54 -2.53 -7.65
C VAL A 36 5.08 -2.06 -6.27
N GLU A 37 5.75 -1.05 -5.71
CA GLU A 37 5.42 -0.48 -4.40
C GLU A 37 4.05 0.21 -4.39
N ALA A 38 3.74 0.99 -5.43
CA ALA A 38 2.42 1.59 -5.59
C ALA A 38 1.31 0.52 -5.73
N MET A 39 1.60 -0.60 -6.40
CA MET A 39 0.68 -1.73 -6.53
C MET A 39 0.48 -2.46 -5.21
N ALA A 40 1.52 -2.62 -4.39
CA ALA A 40 1.41 -3.16 -3.04
C ALA A 40 0.49 -2.26 -2.18
N ALA A 41 0.76 -0.95 -2.15
CA ALA A 41 -0.07 0.01 -1.42
C ALA A 41 -1.54 -0.01 -1.86
N LYS A 42 -1.78 -0.07 -3.18
CA LYS A 42 -3.13 -0.17 -3.75
C LYS A 42 -3.85 -1.45 -3.32
N TYR A 43 -3.16 -2.60 -3.36
CA TYR A 43 -3.74 -3.88 -2.98
C TYR A 43 -4.18 -3.87 -1.51
N ALA A 44 -3.30 -3.39 -0.61
CA ALA A 44 -3.62 -3.21 0.80
C ALA A 44 -4.81 -2.25 1.01
N ALA A 45 -4.83 -1.11 0.34
CA ALA A 45 -5.92 -0.13 0.44
C ALA A 45 -7.27 -0.67 -0.06
N GLN A 46 -7.28 -1.47 -1.13
CA GLN A 46 -8.49 -2.13 -1.62
C GLN A 46 -9.01 -3.14 -0.61
N TRP A 47 -8.12 -3.93 0.01
CA TRP A 47 -8.50 -4.85 1.07
C TRP A 47 -9.09 -4.11 2.28
N ILE A 48 -8.43 -3.05 2.76
CA ILE A 48 -8.89 -2.17 3.86
C ILE A 48 -10.30 -1.63 3.57
N LYS A 49 -10.53 -1.13 2.35
CA LYS A 49 -11.83 -0.62 1.92
C LYS A 49 -12.90 -1.71 1.95
N ASN A 50 -12.60 -2.90 1.43
CA ASN A 50 -13.54 -4.02 1.41
C ASN A 50 -13.84 -4.57 2.80
N ALA A 51 -12.87 -4.51 3.71
CA ALA A 51 -13.03 -4.86 5.12
C ALA A 51 -13.77 -3.77 5.94
N ASN A 52 -14.15 -2.64 5.32
CA ASN A 52 -14.84 -1.51 5.95
C ASN A 52 -14.07 -0.92 7.16
N LEU A 53 -12.74 -0.98 7.11
CA LEU A 53 -11.89 -0.40 8.15
C LEU A 53 -11.74 1.11 7.92
N LYS A 54 -12.15 1.91 8.91
CA LYS A 54 -12.18 3.38 8.80
C LYS A 54 -10.91 4.08 9.27
N HIS A 55 -10.10 3.41 10.09
CA HIS A 55 -8.91 3.96 10.70
C HIS A 55 -7.76 2.97 10.53
N CYS A 56 -6.91 3.21 9.54
CA CYS A 56 -5.75 2.38 9.25
C CYS A 56 -4.53 3.25 9.00
N THR A 57 -3.37 2.78 9.45
CA THR A 57 -2.07 3.32 9.04
C THR A 57 -1.50 2.39 7.99
N ILE A 58 -1.04 2.95 6.87
CA ILE A 58 -0.29 2.20 5.87
C ILE A 58 1.17 2.60 6.01
N GLU A 59 2.03 1.63 6.30
CA GLU A 59 3.47 1.77 6.32
C GLU A 59 4.03 1.29 4.98
N LEU A 60 4.85 2.13 4.35
CA LEU A 60 5.48 1.86 3.06
C LEU A 60 6.98 2.10 3.19
N ASP A 61 7.78 1.25 2.55
CA ASP A 61 9.22 1.41 2.40
C ASP A 61 9.60 2.43 1.31
N SER A 62 8.64 2.80 0.47
CA SER A 62 8.79 3.76 -0.63
C SER A 62 8.47 5.20 -0.21
N SER A 63 9.49 6.03 -0.08
CA SER A 63 9.33 7.48 0.15
C SER A 63 8.63 8.18 -1.02
N ILE A 64 8.83 7.71 -2.25
CA ILE A 64 8.18 8.26 -3.45
C ILE A 64 6.68 8.00 -3.42
N VAL A 65 6.27 6.76 -3.11
CA VAL A 65 4.84 6.44 -3.02
C VAL A 65 4.21 7.13 -1.81
N ASP A 66 4.89 7.19 -0.67
CA ASP A 66 4.42 7.94 0.51
C ASP A 66 4.17 9.42 0.16
N ASP A 67 5.11 10.06 -0.55
CA ASP A 67 4.97 11.44 -1.01
C ASP A 67 3.79 11.62 -1.98
N MET A 68 3.62 10.70 -2.95
CA MET A 68 2.49 10.70 -3.88
C MET A 68 1.13 10.61 -3.17
N LEU A 69 1.05 9.81 -2.10
CA LEU A 69 -0.16 9.66 -1.31
C LEU A 69 -0.45 10.92 -0.50
N ARG A 70 0.57 11.47 0.19
CA ARG A 70 0.44 12.66 1.02
C ARG A 70 0.11 13.91 0.23
N ASN A 71 0.83 14.14 -0.86
CA ASN A 71 0.73 15.37 -1.65
C ASN A 71 -0.44 15.35 -2.63
N LYS A 72 -1.22 14.26 -2.69
CA LYS A 72 -2.33 14.07 -3.63
C LYS A 72 -1.92 14.38 -5.08
N THR A 73 -0.65 14.17 -5.41
CA THR A 73 -0.06 14.45 -6.73
C THR A 73 -0.63 13.55 -7.83
N SER A 74 -1.46 12.56 -7.45
CA SER A 74 -2.34 11.82 -8.36
C SER A 74 -3.81 12.05 -8.01
N ASN A 75 -4.64 12.35 -9.02
CA ASN A 75 -6.09 12.55 -8.90
C ASN A 75 -6.88 11.27 -8.54
N ASN A 76 -6.22 10.19 -8.12
CA ASN A 76 -6.87 8.91 -7.80
C ASN A 76 -7.48 8.93 -6.38
N LEU A 77 -8.80 9.13 -6.34
CA LEU A 77 -9.64 9.41 -5.17
C LEU A 77 -9.72 8.28 -4.10
N ILE A 78 -9.11 7.12 -4.34
CA ILE A 78 -9.29 5.92 -3.48
C ILE A 78 -8.50 6.02 -2.15
N LEU A 79 -7.43 6.83 -2.10
CA LEU A 79 -6.49 6.85 -0.97
C LEU A 79 -6.64 8.07 -0.04
N LYS A 80 -7.47 9.05 -0.43
CA LYS A 80 -7.77 10.25 0.37
C LYS A 80 -8.32 9.97 1.79
N PRO A 81 -9.08 8.89 2.07
CA PRO A 81 -9.66 8.70 3.40
C PRO A 81 -8.73 8.05 4.45
N ILE A 82 -7.59 7.47 4.05
CA ILE A 82 -6.88 6.49 4.90
C ILE A 82 -5.85 7.15 5.82
N MET A 83 -5.33 8.33 5.52
CA MET A 83 -4.27 8.94 6.33
C MET A 83 -4.81 9.83 7.45
N LYS A 84 -4.83 9.31 8.69
CA LYS A 84 -4.66 10.13 9.91
C LYS A 84 -3.36 9.73 10.59
N ARG A 85 -2.54 10.74 10.93
CA ARG A 85 -1.25 10.58 11.62
C ARG A 85 -1.44 9.92 12.99
N PRO A 86 -0.54 9.02 13.43
CA PRO A 86 -0.16 8.99 14.84
C PRO A 86 0.73 10.21 15.14
N MET A 87 0.39 10.98 16.18
CA MET A 87 1.33 11.93 16.77
C MET A 87 2.52 11.14 17.31
N ARG A 88 3.74 11.54 16.92
CA ARG A 88 4.94 11.25 17.69
C ARG A 88 4.95 12.09 18.96
#